data_AF-A0A846DWC8-F1
#
_entry.id   AF-A0A846DWC8-F1
#
_cell.length_a   1.000
_cell.length_b   1.000
_cell.length_c   1.000
_cell.angle_alpha   90.00
_cell.angle_beta   90.00
_cell.angle_gamma   90.00
#
_symmetry.space_group_name_H-M   'P 1'
#
loop_
_entity.id
_entity.type
_entity.pdbx_description
1 polymer ?
#
loop_
_entity_poly.entity_id
_entity_poly.type
_entity_poly.pdbx_seq_one_letter_code
_entity_poly.pdbx_strand_id
1 'polypeptide(L)'
;MLGGSIRREIYMAEVVRRELPQNIPILISQGSQDPCIVLIFQRALVSMSNVWLEKCANSTFGNFYYTLPILQQWGVRKLKLVTSGSHQQRALWLGQIMLGSHGIWVELEAVSEKGVPANRESRFKTTLDVTRALGWAIISQFRTPSCHAVIPLDNVNLAEWRQRGFSCEHQGNLQ
;
A
#
# COMPACT_ATOMS: atom_id res chain seq x y z
N MET A 1 3.59 -0.39 0.10
CA MET A 1 2.88 -1.13 -0.96
C MET A 1 1.46 -0.59 -1.09
N LEU A 2 1.01 -0.30 -2.31
CA LEU A 2 -0.39 0.03 -2.56
C LEU A 2 -1.20 -1.25 -2.72
N GLY A 3 -2.41 -1.27 -2.20
CA GLY A 3 -3.31 -2.41 -2.26
C GLY A 3 -3.99 -2.62 -3.60
N GLY A 4 -4.56 -3.81 -3.79
CA GLY A 4 -5.36 -4.19 -4.94
C GLY A 4 -5.44 -5.71 -5.12
N SER A 5 -4.50 -6.34 -5.84
CA SER A 5 -4.50 -7.81 -5.95
C SER A 5 -3.61 -8.42 -4.88
N ILE A 6 -4.12 -9.45 -4.19
CA ILE A 6 -3.42 -10.31 -3.22
C ILE A 6 -2.03 -10.81 -3.68
N ARG A 7 -1.76 -10.82 -4.99
CA ARG A 7 -0.44 -11.16 -5.54
C ARG A 7 0.65 -10.20 -5.10
N ARG A 8 0.33 -8.93 -4.85
CA ARG A 8 1.29 -7.94 -4.35
C ARG A 8 1.69 -8.24 -2.92
N GLU A 9 0.75 -8.64 -2.09
CA GLU A 9 0.99 -9.09 -0.72
C GLU A 9 1.89 -10.33 -0.71
N ILE A 10 1.65 -11.31 -1.60
CA ILE A 10 2.54 -12.48 -1.77
C ILE A 10 3.93 -12.06 -2.22
N TYR A 11 4.03 -11.19 -3.23
CA TYR A 11 5.30 -10.66 -3.70
C TYR A 11 6.06 -9.95 -2.56
N MET A 12 5.36 -9.13 -1.78
CA MET A 12 5.94 -8.41 -0.66
C MET A 12 6.48 -9.36 0.40
N ALA A 13 5.73 -10.41 0.76
CA ALA A 13 6.22 -11.42 1.70
C ALA A 13 7.49 -12.14 1.20
N GLU A 14 7.59 -12.41 -0.11
CA GLU A 14 8.81 -12.98 -0.71
C GLU A 14 9.99 -12.00 -0.72
N VAL A 15 9.76 -10.72 -0.99
CA VAL A 15 10.81 -9.68 -0.92
C VAL A 15 11.32 -9.54 0.52
N VAL A 16 10.43 -9.58 1.52
CA VAL A 16 10.83 -9.57 2.93
C VAL A 16 11.71 -10.77 3.26
N ARG A 17 11.35 -11.94 2.74
CA ARG A 17 12.08 -13.18 3.01
C ARG A 17 13.50 -13.17 2.40
N ARG A 18 13.66 -12.57 1.21
CA ARG A 18 14.87 -12.74 0.39
C ARG A 18 15.81 -11.53 0.42
N GLU A 19 15.26 -10.33 0.52
CA GLU A 19 15.97 -9.10 0.14
C GLU A 19 15.91 -8.01 1.22
N LEU A 20 14.80 -7.92 1.97
CA LEU A 20 14.57 -6.78 2.85
C LEU A 20 15.24 -6.95 4.23
N PRO A 21 16.03 -5.98 4.70
CA PRO A 21 16.51 -5.95 6.07
C PRO A 21 15.36 -5.95 7.07
N GLN A 22 15.54 -6.67 8.18
CA GLN A 22 14.48 -6.88 9.18
C GLN A 22 13.94 -5.58 9.78
N ASN A 23 14.71 -4.49 9.78
CA ASN A 23 14.36 -3.21 10.41
C ASN A 23 13.66 -2.21 9.48
N ILE A 24 13.39 -2.55 8.21
CA ILE A 24 12.68 -1.64 7.30
C ILE A 24 11.17 -1.78 7.50
N PRO A 25 10.45 -0.70 7.87
CA PRO A 25 9.00 -0.72 7.98
C PRO A 25 8.32 -0.91 6.62
N ILE A 26 7.25 -1.69 6.61
CA ILE A 26 6.42 -1.95 5.43
C ILE A 26 5.03 -1.42 5.72
N LEU A 27 4.58 -0.46 4.92
CA LEU A 27 3.23 0.08 4.99
C LEU A 27 2.38 -0.46 3.82
N ILE A 28 1.34 -1.22 4.12
CA ILE A 28 0.35 -1.71 3.17
C ILE A 28 -0.89 -0.82 3.25
N SER A 29 -1.14 -0.05 2.19
CA SER A 29 -2.29 0.86 2.10
C SER A 29 -3.44 0.21 1.33
N GLN A 30 -4.57 -0.01 2.00
CA GLN A 30 -5.80 -0.63 1.48
C GLN A 30 -5.57 -1.97 0.73
N GLY A 31 -4.76 -2.86 1.31
CA GLY A 31 -4.53 -4.22 0.80
C GLY A 31 -5.73 -5.16 0.93
N SER A 32 -5.50 -6.47 0.73
CA SER A 32 -6.48 -7.53 1.01
C SER A 32 -7.03 -7.48 2.45
N GLN A 33 -8.03 -8.32 2.75
CA GLN A 33 -8.53 -8.45 4.12
C GLN A 33 -7.38 -8.80 5.08
N ASP A 34 -7.36 -8.17 6.25
CA ASP A 34 -6.28 -8.31 7.24
C ASP A 34 -5.89 -9.77 7.52
N PRO A 35 -6.82 -10.73 7.76
CA PRO A 35 -6.45 -12.12 7.99
C PRO A 35 -5.77 -12.77 6.78
N CYS A 36 -6.11 -12.37 5.55
CA CYS A 36 -5.46 -12.87 4.34
C CYS A 36 -4.00 -12.42 4.27
N ILE A 37 -3.72 -11.16 4.63
CA ILE A 37 -2.34 -10.64 4.70
C ILE A 37 -1.54 -11.42 5.75
N VAL A 38 -2.12 -11.65 6.93
CA VAL A 38 -1.47 -12.46 7.98
C VAL A 38 -1.13 -13.86 7.47
N LEU A 39 -2.09 -14.56 6.83
CA LEU A 39 -1.86 -15.91 6.32
C LEU A 39 -0.76 -15.96 5.25
N ILE A 40 -0.62 -14.93 4.42
CA ILE A 40 0.46 -14.82 3.42
C ILE A 40 1.82 -14.72 4.10
N PHE A 41 1.96 -13.81 5.07
CA PHE A 41 3.22 -13.61 5.78
C PHE A 41 3.59 -14.84 6.63
N GLN A 42 2.60 -15.49 7.26
CA GLN A 42 2.79 -16.76 7.96
C GLN A 42 3.26 -17.87 7.02
N ARG A 43 2.64 -18.03 5.85
CA ARG A 43 3.06 -19.02 4.85
C ARG A 43 4.49 -18.79 4.36
N ALA A 44 4.89 -17.54 4.19
CA ALA A 44 6.24 -17.18 3.78
C ALA A 44 7.27 -17.31 4.92
N LEU A 45 6.84 -17.66 6.14
CA LEU A 45 7.69 -17.80 7.34
C LEU A 45 8.49 -16.52 7.64
N VAL A 46 7.89 -15.35 7.43
CA VAL A 46 8.51 -14.03 7.66
C VAL A 46 7.89 -13.31 8.86
N SER A 47 8.69 -12.48 9.53
CA SER A 47 8.19 -11.64 10.63
C SER A 47 7.18 -10.61 10.11
N MET A 48 6.14 -10.38 10.91
CA MET A 48 5.12 -9.35 10.69
C MET A 48 5.37 -8.09 11.54
N SER A 49 6.39 -8.09 12.40
CA SER A 49 6.65 -7.06 13.43
C SER A 49 6.86 -5.65 12.87
N ASN A 50 7.26 -5.54 11.59
CA ASN A 50 7.51 -4.27 10.92
C ASN A 50 6.50 -4.01 9.80
N VAL A 51 5.38 -4.72 9.78
CA VAL A 51 4.33 -4.60 8.76
C VAL A 51 3.14 -3.87 9.36
N TRP A 52 2.71 -2.81 8.69
CA TRP A 52 1.64 -1.93 9.12
C TRP A 52 0.57 -1.86 8.03
N LEU A 53 -0.69 -1.85 8.45
CA LEU A 53 -1.85 -1.76 7.57
C LEU A 53 -2.48 -0.38 7.72
N GLU A 54 -2.62 0.36 6.62
CA GLU A 54 -3.42 1.58 6.53
C GLU A 54 -4.73 1.25 5.81
N LYS A 55 -5.88 1.56 6.43
CA LYS A 55 -7.21 1.07 5.98
C LYS A 55 -8.22 2.18 5.65
N CYS A 56 -7.80 3.44 5.62
CA CYS A 56 -8.67 4.58 5.37
C CYS A 56 -8.82 4.90 3.88
N ALA A 57 -7.84 4.51 3.06
CA ALA A 57 -7.84 4.81 1.64
C ALA A 57 -8.89 4.01 0.85
N ASN A 58 -9.49 4.64 -0.16
CA ASN A 58 -10.43 4.00 -1.10
C ASN A 58 -10.09 4.28 -2.59
N SER A 59 -8.96 4.94 -2.83
CA SER A 59 -8.51 5.35 -4.15
C SER A 59 -6.99 5.50 -4.15
N THR A 60 -6.38 5.51 -5.33
CA THR A 60 -4.91 5.70 -5.45
C THR A 60 -4.45 7.03 -4.84
N PHE A 61 -5.23 8.11 -5.02
CA PHE A 61 -4.98 9.37 -4.32
C PHE A 61 -5.12 9.20 -2.79
N GLY A 62 -6.19 8.52 -2.35
CA GLY A 62 -6.44 8.22 -0.94
C GLY A 62 -5.27 7.51 -0.28
N ASN A 63 -4.63 6.57 -1.00
CA ASN A 63 -3.45 5.86 -0.49
C ASN A 63 -2.35 6.86 -0.10
N PHE A 64 -2.00 7.80 -0.98
CA PHE A 64 -0.98 8.82 -0.67
C PHE A 64 -1.45 9.84 0.35
N TYR A 65 -2.74 10.20 0.31
CA TYR A 65 -3.35 11.14 1.24
C TYR A 65 -3.23 10.67 2.69
N TYR A 66 -3.53 9.39 2.96
CA TYR A 66 -3.46 8.83 4.32
C TYR A 66 -2.09 8.27 4.70
N THR A 67 -1.25 7.87 3.74
CA THR A 67 0.11 7.38 4.06
C THR A 67 1.10 8.50 4.30
N LEU A 68 0.96 9.67 3.65
CA LEU A 68 1.83 10.83 3.87
C LEU A 68 2.05 11.17 5.35
N PRO A 69 1.00 11.39 6.18
CA PRO A 69 1.20 11.71 7.60
C PRO A 69 1.94 10.62 8.37
N ILE A 70 1.67 9.35 8.05
CA ILE A 70 2.33 8.20 8.69
C ILE A 70 3.82 8.21 8.36
N LEU A 71 4.16 8.40 7.08
CA LEU A 71 5.54 8.45 6.60
C LEU A 71 6.31 9.64 7.20
N GLN A 72 5.67 10.80 7.35
CA GLN A 72 6.26 11.97 8.00
C GLN A 72 6.50 11.72 9.49
N GLN A 73 5.54 11.12 10.19
CA GLN A 73 5.70 10.76 11.60
C GLN A 73 6.86 9.76 11.81
N TRP A 74 7.05 8.85 10.86
CA TRP A 74 8.17 7.91 10.85
C TRP A 74 9.50 8.53 10.39
N GLY A 75 9.52 9.80 9.98
CA GLY A 75 10.73 10.49 9.52
C GLY A 75 11.26 9.97 8.18
N VAL A 76 10.42 9.35 7.35
CA VAL A 76 10.83 8.75 6.08
C VAL A 76 11.23 9.84 5.08
N ARG A 77 12.41 9.67 4.46
CA ARG A 77 12.91 10.57 3.39
C ARG A 77 13.00 9.89 2.03
N LYS A 78 12.94 8.56 1.99
CA LYS A 78 13.00 7.76 0.79
C LYS A 78 12.20 6.49 1.01
N LEU A 79 11.43 6.10 0.00
CA LEU A 79 10.71 4.84 0.02
C LEU A 79 10.73 4.15 -1.33
N LYS A 80 10.47 2.84 -1.28
CA LYS A 80 10.18 2.03 -2.46
C LYS A 80 8.66 1.80 -2.55
N LEU A 81 8.05 2.28 -3.62
CA LEU A 81 6.63 2.19 -3.90
C LEU A 81 6.33 0.92 -4.70
N VAL A 82 5.85 -0.10 -4.02
CA VAL A 82 5.39 -1.35 -4.65
C VAL A 82 3.95 -1.20 -5.14
N THR A 83 3.71 -1.40 -6.44
CA THR A 83 2.37 -1.35 -7.07
C THR A 83 2.30 -2.27 -8.32
N SER A 84 1.11 -2.46 -8.87
CA SER A 84 0.91 -3.32 -10.05
C SER A 84 1.31 -2.65 -11.36
N GLY A 85 1.76 -3.46 -12.33
CA GLY A 85 1.91 -3.17 -13.78
C GLY A 85 0.94 -2.16 -14.39
N SER A 86 -0.35 -2.40 -14.20
CA SER A 86 -1.44 -1.68 -14.88
C SER A 86 -1.71 -0.28 -14.31
N HIS A 87 -1.24 0.03 -13.11
CA HIS A 87 -1.49 1.30 -12.41
C HIS A 87 -0.22 2.07 -12.06
N GLN A 88 0.91 1.69 -12.66
CA GLN A 88 2.23 2.22 -12.34
C GLN A 88 2.34 3.72 -12.55
N GLN A 89 1.89 4.21 -13.70
CA GLN A 89 2.12 5.61 -14.07
C GLN A 89 1.38 6.57 -13.15
N ARG A 90 0.09 6.35 -12.91
CA ARG A 90 -0.70 7.18 -12.00
C ARG A 90 -0.20 7.09 -10.57
N ALA A 91 0.12 5.89 -10.07
CA ALA A 91 0.69 5.74 -8.74
C ALA A 91 2.03 6.47 -8.59
N LEU A 92 2.91 6.38 -9.59
CA LEU A 92 4.19 7.09 -9.60
C LEU A 92 4.00 8.61 -9.59
N TRP A 93 3.14 9.14 -10.46
CA TRP A 93 2.91 10.58 -10.54
C TRP A 93 2.32 11.14 -9.25
N LEU A 94 1.29 10.49 -8.72
CA LEU A 94 0.69 10.88 -7.45
C LEU A 94 1.69 10.80 -6.31
N GLY A 95 2.49 9.74 -6.24
CA GLY A 95 3.54 9.59 -5.24
C GLY A 95 4.61 10.68 -5.33
N GLN A 96 5.12 10.96 -6.53
CA GLN A 96 6.12 12.01 -6.74
C GLN A 96 5.58 13.40 -6.39
N ILE A 97 4.33 13.71 -6.76
CA ILE A 97 3.72 15.01 -6.45
C ILE A 97 3.45 15.12 -4.94
N MET A 98 2.72 14.16 -4.36
CA MET A 98 2.21 14.27 -2.99
C MET A 98 3.27 13.98 -1.93
N LEU A 99 4.15 13.00 -2.15
CA LEU A 99 5.21 12.70 -1.20
C LEU A 99 6.47 13.53 -1.47
N GLY A 100 6.79 13.78 -2.75
CA GLY A 100 7.94 14.60 -3.13
C GLY A 100 7.82 16.06 -2.71
N SER A 101 6.61 16.63 -2.69
CA SER A 101 6.36 17.97 -2.12
C SER A 101 6.63 18.07 -0.62
N HIS A 102 6.79 16.93 0.07
CA HIS A 102 7.20 16.84 1.48
C HIS A 102 8.63 16.32 1.66
N GLY A 103 9.43 16.33 0.60
CA GLY A 103 10.83 15.91 0.62
C GLY A 103 11.02 14.40 0.78
N ILE A 104 10.05 13.60 0.34
CA ILE A 104 10.13 12.13 0.33
C ILE A 104 10.40 11.65 -1.09
N TRP A 105 11.56 11.02 -1.31
CA TRP A 105 11.89 10.42 -2.59
C TRP A 105 11.14 9.10 -2.81
N VAL A 106 10.60 8.92 -4.01
CA VAL A 106 9.79 7.74 -4.37
C VAL A 106 10.47 6.96 -5.49
N GLU A 107 10.89 5.73 -5.18
CA GLU A 107 11.37 4.76 -6.18
C GLU A 107 10.28 3.76 -6.50
N LEU A 108 9.93 3.61 -7.78
CA LEU A 108 8.88 2.68 -8.19
C LEU A 108 9.41 1.25 -8.25
N GLU A 109 8.66 0.32 -7.68
CA GLU A 109 8.83 -1.12 -7.91
C GLU A 109 7.56 -1.73 -8.48
N ALA A 110 7.73 -2.22 -9.70
CA ALA A 110 6.72 -2.74 -10.58
C ALA A 110 6.49 -4.23 -10.33
N VAL A 111 5.35 -4.61 -9.74
CA VAL A 111 4.99 -6.03 -9.64
C VAL A 111 4.28 -6.48 -10.91
N SER A 112 4.82 -7.52 -11.54
CA SER A 112 4.18 -8.18 -12.68
C SER A 112 2.96 -8.98 -12.21
N GLU A 113 1.76 -8.55 -12.60
CA GLU A 113 0.51 -9.26 -12.34
C GLU A 113 0.04 -9.98 -13.61
N LYS A 114 -0.38 -11.25 -13.48
CA LYS A 114 -1.05 -11.97 -14.57
C LYS A 114 -2.53 -11.60 -14.60
N GLY A 115 -2.98 -10.95 -15.67
CA GLY A 115 -4.39 -10.57 -15.87
C GLY A 115 -4.56 -9.49 -16.92
N VAL A 116 -5.81 -9.24 -17.35
CA VAL A 116 -6.13 -8.07 -18.18
C VAL A 116 -5.82 -6.82 -17.35
N PRO A 117 -5.04 -5.84 -17.85
CA PRO A 117 -4.83 -4.60 -17.12
C PRO A 117 -6.19 -4.03 -16.75
N ALA A 118 -6.41 -3.84 -15.45
CA ALA A 118 -7.67 -3.34 -14.92
C ALA A 118 -7.94 -1.95 -15.52
N ASN A 119 -8.76 -1.93 -16.58
CA ASN A 119 -9.07 -0.78 -17.44
C ASN A 119 -7.88 -0.18 -18.21
N ARG A 120 -8.15 0.18 -19.48
CA ARG A 120 -7.41 1.30 -20.10
C ARG A 120 -7.68 2.52 -19.24
N GLU A 121 -6.63 3.03 -18.61
CA GLU A 121 -6.73 4.19 -17.76
C GLU A 121 -7.31 5.36 -18.57
N SER A 122 -8.47 5.87 -18.14
CA SER A 122 -9.10 7.00 -18.80
C SER A 122 -8.23 8.22 -18.58
N ARG A 123 -7.71 8.82 -19.66
CA ARG A 123 -6.88 10.04 -19.57
C ARG A 123 -7.53 11.13 -18.72
N PHE A 124 -8.86 11.24 -18.80
CA PHE A 124 -9.62 12.21 -18.01
C PHE A 124 -9.50 11.95 -16.51
N LYS A 125 -9.59 10.68 -16.08
CA LYS A 125 -9.39 10.30 -14.67
C LYS A 125 -7.96 10.61 -14.21
N THR A 126 -6.96 10.30 -15.04
CA THR A 126 -5.55 10.62 -14.73
C THR A 126 -5.34 12.12 -14.57
N THR A 127 -5.83 12.95 -15.50
CA THR A 127 -5.70 14.40 -15.41
C THR A 127 -6.36 14.95 -14.14
N LEU A 128 -7.58 14.51 -13.82
CA LEU A 128 -8.28 14.94 -12.60
C LEU A 128 -7.49 14.57 -11.33
N ASP A 129 -6.95 13.35 -11.27
CA ASP A 129 -6.16 12.89 -10.14
C ASP A 129 -4.86 13.69 -9.98
N VAL A 130 -4.18 14.03 -11.08
CA VAL A 130 -2.97 14.86 -11.07
C VAL A 130 -3.27 16.29 -10.62
N THR A 131 -4.32 16.92 -11.16
CA THR A 131 -4.73 18.27 -10.72
C THR A 131 -5.05 18.29 -9.23
N ARG A 132 -5.77 17.26 -8.75
CA ARG A 132 -6.07 17.10 -7.33
C ARG A 132 -4.80 16.91 -6.49
N ALA A 133 -3.83 16.15 -6.98
CA ALA A 133 -2.54 15.96 -6.31
C ALA A 133 -1.72 17.24 -6.21
N LEU A 134 -1.70 18.06 -7.26
CA LEU A 134 -1.02 19.35 -7.25
C LEU A 134 -1.67 20.31 -6.24
N GLY A 135 -3.01 20.41 -6.26
CA GLY A 135 -3.72 21.21 -5.25
C GLY A 135 -3.47 20.70 -3.83
N TRP A 136 -3.46 19.38 -3.65
CA TRP A 136 -3.16 18.77 -2.36
C TRP A 136 -1.72 18.98 -1.90
N ALA A 137 -0.73 18.95 -2.79
CA ALA A 137 0.68 19.20 -2.46
C ALA A 137 0.88 20.59 -1.81
N ILE A 138 0.06 21.57 -2.19
CA ILE A 138 0.04 22.92 -1.60
C ILE A 138 -0.71 22.90 -0.26
N ILE A 139 -1.94 22.38 -0.23
CA ILE A 139 -2.78 22.37 0.97
C ILE A 139 -2.14 21.57 2.11
N SER A 140 -1.49 20.46 1.78
CA SER A 140 -0.89 19.53 2.74
C SER A 140 0.31 20.11 3.50
N GLN A 141 0.88 21.23 3.06
CA GLN A 141 1.89 21.97 3.82
C GLN A 141 1.32 22.56 5.11
N PHE A 142 0.00 22.78 5.15
CA PHE A 142 -0.70 23.43 6.27
C PHE A 142 -1.77 22.54 6.89
N ARG A 143 -2.14 21.44 6.23
CA ARG A 143 -3.22 20.54 6.66
C ARG A 143 -2.77 19.10 6.56
N THR A 144 -2.83 18.40 7.67
CA THR A 144 -2.47 16.98 7.74
C THR A 144 -3.73 16.16 8.02
N PRO A 145 -4.07 15.18 7.16
CA PRO A 145 -5.18 14.29 7.43
C PRO A 145 -4.77 13.25 8.47
N SER A 146 -5.76 12.70 9.19
CA SER A 146 -5.57 11.57 10.08
C SER A 146 -6.20 10.31 9.47
N CYS A 147 -5.51 9.18 9.61
CA CYS A 147 -6.12 7.87 9.46
C CYS A 147 -6.24 7.23 10.84
N HIS A 148 -7.46 6.93 11.28
CA HIS A 148 -7.71 6.31 12.58
C HIS A 148 -7.54 4.78 12.55
N ALA A 149 -7.33 4.20 11.37
CA ALA A 149 -7.22 2.76 11.15
C ALA A 149 -5.84 2.39 10.60
N VAL A 150 -4.81 2.58 11.44
CA VAL A 150 -3.44 2.12 11.20
C VAL A 150 -3.13 1.02 12.20
N ILE A 151 -2.90 -0.20 11.72
CA ILE A 151 -2.85 -1.40 12.56
C ILE A 151 -1.55 -2.18 12.28
N PRO A 152 -0.74 -2.52 13.29
CA PRO A 152 0.33 -3.50 13.14
C PRO A 152 -0.22 -4.86 12.70
N LEU A 153 0.43 -5.52 11.73
CA LEU A 153 -0.06 -6.78 11.17
C LEU A 153 -0.07 -7.91 12.22
N ASP A 154 0.85 -7.89 13.17
CA ASP A 154 0.92 -8.83 14.30
C ASP A 154 -0.21 -8.65 15.33
N ASN A 155 -0.87 -7.48 15.35
CA ASN A 155 -2.04 -7.22 16.18
C ASN A 155 -3.37 -7.70 15.55
N VAL A 156 -3.34 -8.25 14.33
CA VAL A 156 -4.55 -8.79 13.68
C VAL A 156 -4.97 -10.09 14.36
N ASN A 157 -6.16 -10.07 14.98
CA ASN A 157 -6.71 -11.24 15.68
C ASN A 157 -7.31 -12.26 14.70
N LEU A 158 -6.50 -13.23 14.26
CA LEU A 158 -6.97 -14.31 13.38
C LEU A 158 -8.10 -15.16 13.98
N ALA A 159 -8.14 -15.34 15.29
CA ALA A 159 -9.17 -16.17 15.92
C ALA A 159 -10.56 -15.52 15.79
N GLU A 160 -10.63 -14.20 16.01
CA GLU A 160 -11.84 -13.42 15.81
C GLU A 160 -12.30 -13.43 14.34
N TRP A 161 -11.36 -13.27 13.40
CA TRP A 161 -11.67 -13.37 11.97
C TRP A 161 -12.22 -14.75 11.58
N ARG A 162 -11.66 -15.83 12.12
CA ARG A 162 -12.18 -17.20 11.89
C ARG A 162 -13.60 -17.39 12.42
N GLN A 163 -13.95 -16.78 13.56
CA GLN A 163 -15.31 -16.83 14.10
C GLN A 163 -16.31 -16.06 13.24
N ARG A 164 -15.91 -14.90 12.72
CA ARG A 164 -16.74 -14.08 11.82
C ARG A 164 -16.88 -14.66 10.42
N GLY A 165 -15.94 -15.51 10.03
CA GLY A 165 -15.78 -16.00 8.66
C GLY A 165 -15.12 -14.94 7.77
N PHE A 166 -14.15 -15.38 6.97
CA PHE A 166 -13.54 -14.56 5.93
C PHE A 166 -13.19 -15.43 4.73
N SER A 167 -13.05 -14.79 3.57
CA SER A 167 -12.63 -15.46 2.34
C SER A 167 -11.55 -14.62 1.68
N CYS A 168 -10.44 -15.27 1.36
CA CYS A 168 -9.35 -14.65 0.65
C CYS A 168 -9.51 -14.83 -0.84
N GLU A 169 -8.94 -13.89 -1.60
CA GLU A 169 -8.89 -13.92 -3.04
C GLU A 169 -8.22 -15.23 -3.51
N HIS A 170 -8.85 -15.93 -4.45
CA HIS A 170 -8.39 -17.24 -4.95
C HIS A 170 -6.93 -17.23 -5.40
N GLN A 171 -6.47 -16.11 -5.96
CA GLN A 171 -5.09 -15.92 -6.41
C GLN A 171 -4.05 -16.07 -5.28
N GLY A 172 -4.47 -15.93 -4.02
CA GLY A 172 -3.65 -16.16 -2.84
C GLY A 172 -3.41 -17.64 -2.54
N ASN A 173 -4.26 -18.53 -3.05
CA ASN A 173 -4.27 -19.97 -2.75
C ASN A 173 -4.17 -20.23 -1.23
N LEU A 174 -4.95 -19.50 -0.41
CA LEU A 174 -4.90 -19.51 1.06
C LEU A 174 -5.89 -20.51 1.71
N GLN A 175 -6.39 -21.45 0.91
CA GLN A 175 -7.29 -22.53 1.37
C GLN A 175 -6.53 -23.58 2.16
#